data_AF-A0A2A5YNQ7-F1
#
_entry.id   AF-A0A2A5YNQ7-F1
#
_cell.length_a   1.000
_cell.length_b   1.000
_cell.length_c   1.000
_cell.angle_alpha   90.00
_cell.angle_beta   90.00
_cell.angle_gamma   90.00
#
_symmetry.space_group_name_H-M   'P 1'
#
loop_
_entity.id
_entity.type
_entity.pdbx_description
1 polymer ?
#
loop_
_entity_poly.entity_id
_entity_poly.type
_entity_poly.pdbx_seq_one_letter_code
_entity_poly.pdbx_strand_id
1 'polypeptide(L)'
;MTLAALAALAAAVDAAADAPLDGALDHIRPFLADIGWFQAWMTQQARCMRADPLHLPPVRASRNGAVRHLVFARTERIWVTATIIDPPARAAERLHFSGRHALCRPLNRAVEGELFGIDGDRAVRRGPIHAPVGSVLELDERREALRLLPGAGPLMMLRAQVAPPGPVLSRLIDVASGQVRALAQADEGHARTLMLLSLLRLQGRRDAATCFDAALDAPLPAQRWAVMREYLALDTAAALAPLADMARADPDAQVRALARQTLARLEPEPCPA
;
A
#
# COMPACT_ATOMS: atom_id res chain seq x y z
N MET A 1 3.51 -0.70 30.62
CA MET A 1 4.64 -0.48 29.69
C MET A 1 4.28 -0.77 28.23
N THR A 2 3.60 -1.88 27.91
CA THR A 2 3.25 -2.27 26.52
C THR A 2 2.28 -1.33 25.80
N LEU A 3 1.27 -0.79 26.50
CA LEU A 3 0.35 0.21 25.91
C LEU A 3 1.06 1.52 25.55
N ALA A 4 2.00 1.98 26.39
CA ALA A 4 2.76 3.20 26.14
C ALA A 4 3.65 3.09 24.90
N ALA A 5 4.25 1.93 24.66
CA ALA A 5 5.13 1.73 23.50
C ALA A 5 4.35 1.58 22.17
N LEU A 6 3.16 0.96 22.19
CA LEU A 6 2.27 0.98 21.02
C LEU A 6 1.69 2.38 20.76
N ALA A 7 1.42 3.16 21.81
CA ALA A 7 1.02 4.56 21.66
C ALA A 7 2.15 5.41 21.06
N ALA A 8 3.40 5.18 21.47
CA ALA A 8 4.56 5.83 20.87
C ALA A 8 4.72 5.46 19.39
N LEU A 9 4.51 4.19 19.03
CA LEU A 9 4.51 3.76 17.63
C LEU A 9 3.39 4.45 16.83
N ALA A 10 2.18 4.55 17.39
CA ALA A 10 1.08 5.26 16.75
C ALA A 10 1.41 6.74 16.51
N ALA A 11 1.93 7.43 17.52
CA ALA A 11 2.35 8.82 17.39
C ALA A 11 3.46 9.03 16.34
N ALA A 12 4.42 8.10 16.25
CA ALA A 12 5.44 8.13 15.22
C ALA A 12 4.89 7.89 13.81
N VAL A 13 3.89 7.01 13.68
CA VAL A 13 3.18 6.76 12.42
C VAL A 13 2.39 7.98 11.99
N ASP A 14 1.71 8.66 12.92
CA ASP A 14 0.97 9.89 12.65
C ASP A 14 1.91 11.01 12.20
N ALA A 15 3.03 11.22 12.90
CA ALA A 15 4.05 12.20 12.52
C ALA A 15 4.66 11.92 11.14
N ALA A 16 4.82 10.64 10.80
CA ALA A 16 5.39 10.21 9.53
C ALA A 16 4.40 10.27 8.35
N ALA A 17 3.09 10.43 8.60
CA ALA A 17 2.06 10.39 7.56
C ALA A 17 2.27 11.50 6.51
N ASP A 18 2.57 12.72 6.97
CA ASP A 18 2.71 13.91 6.12
C ASP A 18 4.18 14.30 5.86
N ALA A 19 5.13 13.68 6.56
CA ALA A 19 6.55 13.97 6.39
C ALA A 19 7.06 13.58 4.98
N PRO A 20 8.12 14.20 4.44
CA PRO A 20 8.85 13.66 3.29
C PRO A 20 9.32 12.22 3.54
N LEU A 21 9.61 11.44 2.49
CA LEU A 21 9.95 10.01 2.63
C LEU A 21 11.07 9.75 3.65
N ASP A 22 12.16 10.51 3.58
CA ASP A 22 13.30 10.32 4.48
C ASP A 22 12.92 10.67 5.93
N GLY A 23 12.17 11.75 6.15
CA GLY A 23 11.65 12.10 7.48
C GLY A 23 10.69 11.04 8.03
N ALA A 24 9.83 10.45 7.18
CA ALA A 24 8.96 9.34 7.57
C ALA A 24 9.77 8.10 7.96
N LEU A 25 10.87 7.80 7.27
CA LEU A 25 11.78 6.71 7.65
C LEU A 25 12.45 6.98 8.99
N ASP A 26 12.92 8.21 9.22
CA ASP A 26 13.58 8.60 10.47
C ASP A 26 12.66 8.47 11.69
N HIS A 27 11.36 8.76 11.55
CA HIS A 27 10.38 8.52 12.61
C HIS A 27 10.15 7.04 12.92
N ILE A 28 10.24 6.15 11.92
CA ILE A 28 9.92 4.72 12.06
C ILE A 28 11.15 3.87 12.41
N ARG A 29 12.34 4.23 11.93
CA ARG A 29 13.59 3.49 12.11
C ARG A 29 13.88 3.11 13.58
N PRO A 30 13.64 3.97 14.60
CA PRO A 30 13.87 3.62 16.01
C PRO A 30 13.13 2.35 16.45
N PHE A 31 11.91 2.12 15.95
CA PHE A 31 11.10 0.95 16.31
C PHE A 31 11.60 -0.37 15.69
N LEU A 32 12.51 -0.29 14.71
CA LEU A 32 13.19 -1.44 14.10
C LEU A 32 14.61 -1.62 14.67
N ALA A 33 15.26 -0.54 15.09
CA ALA A 33 16.57 -0.57 15.70
C ALA A 33 16.52 -1.13 17.14
N ASP A 34 15.61 -0.59 17.97
CA ASP A 34 15.34 -1.06 19.33
C ASP A 34 13.96 -1.71 19.40
N ILE A 35 13.95 -3.04 19.55
CA ILE A 35 12.74 -3.86 19.58
C ILE A 35 12.31 -4.25 21.00
N GLY A 36 12.84 -3.59 22.03
CA GLY A 36 12.43 -3.84 23.42
C GLY A 36 10.91 -3.73 23.62
N TRP A 37 10.27 -2.81 22.90
CA TRP A 37 8.81 -2.66 22.88
C TRP A 37 8.10 -3.93 22.37
N PHE A 38 8.60 -4.50 21.27
CA PHE A 38 8.01 -5.67 20.61
C PHE A 38 8.19 -6.92 21.46
N GLN A 39 9.37 -7.10 22.06
CA GLN A 39 9.66 -8.21 22.98
C GLN A 39 8.78 -8.14 24.24
N ALA A 40 8.64 -6.95 24.83
CA ALA A 40 7.75 -6.74 25.97
C ALA A 40 6.28 -7.02 25.60
N TRP A 41 5.85 -6.59 24.40
CA TRP A 41 4.50 -6.86 23.90
C TRP A 41 4.26 -8.36 23.69
N MET A 42 5.15 -9.06 22.99
CA MET A 42 5.06 -10.51 22.76
C MET A 42 4.98 -11.28 24.08
N THR A 43 5.84 -10.93 25.04
CA THR A 43 5.86 -11.55 26.38
C THR A 43 4.53 -11.33 27.11
N GLN A 44 4.00 -10.12 27.04
CA GLN A 44 2.70 -9.79 27.63
C GLN A 44 1.57 -10.58 26.98
N GLN A 45 1.49 -10.62 25.65
CA GLN A 45 0.42 -11.31 24.95
C GLN A 45 0.49 -12.83 25.19
N ALA A 46 1.68 -13.42 25.18
CA ALA A 46 1.86 -14.83 25.51
C ALA A 46 1.39 -15.15 26.94
N ARG A 47 1.63 -14.26 27.89
CA ARG A 47 1.11 -14.40 29.26
C ARG A 47 -0.42 -14.34 29.31
N CYS A 48 -1.04 -13.39 28.61
CA CYS A 48 -2.50 -13.30 28.53
C CYS A 48 -3.12 -14.56 27.90
N MET A 49 -2.57 -15.04 26.78
CA MET A 49 -3.05 -16.25 26.10
C MET A 49 -2.91 -17.53 26.93
N ARG A 50 -1.90 -17.61 27.81
CA ARG A 50 -1.78 -18.73 28.76
C ARG A 50 -2.81 -18.67 29.89
N ALA A 51 -3.18 -17.47 30.31
CA ALA A 51 -4.14 -17.25 31.38
C ALA A 51 -5.59 -17.39 30.90
N ASP A 52 -5.86 -17.03 29.65
CA ASP A 52 -7.17 -17.10 29.01
C ASP A 52 -7.03 -17.64 27.58
N PRO A 53 -7.48 -18.89 27.31
CA PRO A 53 -7.46 -19.47 25.97
C PRO A 53 -8.29 -18.72 24.93
N LEU A 54 -9.23 -17.87 25.35
CA LEU A 54 -10.05 -17.03 24.47
C LEU A 54 -9.46 -15.64 24.26
N HIS A 55 -8.34 -15.31 24.91
CA HIS A 55 -7.67 -14.02 24.72
C HIS A 55 -7.19 -13.86 23.28
N LEU A 56 -7.68 -12.82 22.62
CA LEU A 56 -7.22 -12.39 21.30
C LEU A 56 -6.29 -11.17 21.47
N PRO A 57 -5.03 -11.24 20.99
CA PRO A 57 -4.16 -10.07 20.98
C PRO A 57 -4.82 -8.88 20.25
N PRO A 58 -4.63 -7.64 20.72
CA PRO A 58 -5.31 -6.45 20.19
C PRO A 58 -4.65 -5.94 18.90
N VAL A 59 -4.27 -6.84 17.99
CA VAL A 59 -3.66 -6.52 16.69
C VAL A 59 -4.28 -7.42 15.64
N ARG A 60 -4.40 -6.89 14.42
CA ARG A 60 -4.93 -7.66 13.31
C ARG A 60 -3.91 -8.72 12.87
N ALA A 61 -4.36 -9.96 12.78
CA ALA A 61 -3.64 -11.00 12.05
C ALA A 61 -4.10 -11.04 10.58
N SER A 62 -3.18 -11.33 9.67
CA SER A 62 -3.51 -11.61 8.27
C SER A 62 -2.62 -12.70 7.69
N ARG A 63 -3.10 -13.36 6.63
CA ARG A 63 -2.36 -14.37 5.89
C ARG A 63 -2.56 -14.15 4.39
N ASN A 64 -1.48 -14.21 3.63
CA ASN A 64 -1.49 -14.22 2.18
C ASN A 64 -0.54 -15.32 1.70
N GLY A 65 -1.10 -16.48 1.33
CA GLY A 65 -0.32 -17.66 0.95
C GLY A 65 0.64 -18.10 2.06
N ALA A 66 1.93 -18.09 1.73
CA ALA A 66 3.07 -18.45 2.58
C ALA A 66 3.47 -17.35 3.58
N VAL A 67 2.83 -16.18 3.52
CA VAL A 67 3.17 -15.03 4.37
C VAL A 67 2.07 -14.82 5.41
N ARG A 68 2.48 -14.61 6.65
CA ARG A 68 1.63 -14.35 7.81
C ARG A 68 2.06 -13.06 8.48
N HIS A 69 1.13 -12.23 8.92
CA HIS A 69 1.41 -10.94 9.53
C HIS A 69 0.64 -10.77 10.85
N LEU A 70 1.31 -10.15 11.83
CA LEU A 70 0.67 -9.37 12.88
C LEU A 70 0.89 -7.90 12.55
N VAL A 71 -0.20 -7.12 12.51
CA VAL A 71 -0.19 -5.72 12.07
C VAL A 71 -0.25 -4.79 13.28
N PHE A 72 0.82 -4.05 13.51
CA PHE A 72 0.92 -3.09 14.62
C PHE A 72 0.48 -1.69 14.21
N ALA A 73 0.77 -1.30 12.97
CA ALA A 73 0.27 -0.07 12.37
C ALA A 73 0.00 -0.30 10.89
N ARG A 74 -1.09 0.29 10.39
CA ARG A 74 -1.43 0.29 8.97
C ARG A 74 -2.19 1.55 8.61
N THR A 75 -1.50 2.48 7.98
CA THR A 75 -2.10 3.58 7.22
C THR A 75 -1.95 3.30 5.72
N GLU A 76 -2.41 4.20 4.87
CA GLU A 76 -2.18 4.11 3.42
C GLU A 76 -0.69 4.14 3.08
N ARG A 77 0.09 4.87 3.89
CA ARG A 77 1.50 5.11 3.65
C ARG A 77 2.42 4.21 4.45
N ILE A 78 2.08 3.90 5.69
CA ILE A 78 3.01 3.28 6.65
C ILE A 78 2.42 2.00 7.19
N TRP A 79 3.12 0.89 6.98
CA TRP A 79 2.76 -0.42 7.51
C TRP A 79 3.87 -0.90 8.43
N VAL A 80 3.54 -1.28 9.66
CA VAL A 80 4.48 -1.91 10.61
C VAL A 80 3.91 -3.25 11.04
N THR A 81 4.67 -4.31 10.77
CA THR A 81 4.21 -5.69 10.91
C THR A 81 5.29 -6.59 11.49
N ALA A 82 4.91 -7.58 12.30
CA ALA A 82 5.72 -8.78 12.45
C ALA A 82 5.28 -9.77 11.37
N THR A 83 6.19 -10.16 10.51
CA THR A 83 5.93 -11.01 9.34
C THR A 83 6.65 -12.34 9.49
N ILE A 84 5.94 -13.43 9.22
CA ILE A 84 6.50 -14.76 9.07
C ILE A 84 6.35 -15.16 7.60
N ILE A 85 7.45 -15.54 6.97
CA ILE A 85 7.52 -16.02 5.61
C ILE A 85 7.90 -17.50 5.66
N ASP A 86 7.01 -18.37 5.21
CA ASP A 86 7.37 -19.77 4.98
C ASP A 86 8.32 -19.83 3.77
N PRO A 87 9.43 -20.57 3.88
CA PRO A 87 10.46 -20.58 2.85
C PRO A 87 9.86 -21.17 1.57
N PRO A 88 10.08 -20.54 0.42
CA PRO A 88 9.56 -21.09 -0.81
C PRO A 88 10.35 -22.35 -1.18
N ALA A 89 9.66 -23.36 -1.72
CA ALA A 89 10.31 -24.60 -2.16
C ALA A 89 11.32 -24.37 -3.30
N ARG A 90 11.13 -23.28 -4.05
CA ARG A 90 12.01 -22.82 -5.13
C ARG A 90 12.15 -21.30 -5.06
N ALA A 91 13.28 -20.77 -5.53
CA ALA A 91 13.45 -19.33 -5.63
C ALA A 91 12.37 -18.73 -6.54
N ALA A 92 11.89 -17.53 -6.19
CA ALA A 92 10.86 -16.86 -6.99
C ALA A 92 11.36 -16.56 -8.42
N GLU A 93 10.50 -16.83 -9.40
CA GLU A 93 10.73 -16.50 -10.81
C GLU A 93 10.37 -15.04 -11.15
N ARG A 94 9.74 -14.34 -10.20
CA ARG A 94 9.30 -12.96 -10.34
C ARG A 94 9.83 -12.13 -9.18
N LEU A 95 10.26 -10.91 -9.50
CA LEU A 95 10.65 -9.88 -8.54
C LEU A 95 9.51 -8.90 -8.37
N HIS A 96 9.23 -8.54 -7.13
CA HIS A 96 8.26 -7.50 -6.80
C HIS A 96 8.99 -6.28 -6.27
N PHE A 97 9.00 -5.21 -7.07
CA PHE A 97 9.38 -3.88 -6.64
C PHE A 97 8.11 -3.22 -6.14
N SER A 98 7.95 -3.11 -4.82
CA SER A 98 6.68 -2.63 -4.26
C SER A 98 6.45 -1.14 -4.46
N GLY A 99 7.48 -0.38 -4.84
CA GLY A 99 7.43 1.08 -4.92
C GLY A 99 7.51 1.77 -3.57
N ARG A 100 7.81 1.03 -2.50
CA ARG A 100 7.91 1.53 -1.12
C ARG A 100 9.35 1.43 -0.63
N HIS A 101 9.64 2.08 0.49
CA HIS A 101 10.89 1.89 1.21
C HIS A 101 10.64 0.91 2.37
N ALA A 102 11.43 -0.16 2.46
CA ALA A 102 11.28 -1.19 3.49
C ALA A 102 12.42 -1.15 4.51
N LEU A 103 12.06 -1.24 5.79
CA LEU A 103 12.98 -1.48 6.90
C LEU A 103 12.65 -2.86 7.48
N CYS A 104 13.62 -3.77 7.48
CA CYS A 104 13.42 -5.17 7.86
C CYS A 104 14.43 -5.56 8.93
N ARG A 105 13.96 -6.10 10.06
CA ARG A 105 14.81 -6.71 11.10
C ARG A 105 14.52 -8.20 11.20
N PRO A 106 15.43 -9.10 10.77
CA PRO A 106 15.27 -10.53 10.96
C PRO A 106 15.33 -10.89 12.46
N LEU A 107 14.43 -11.75 12.92
CA LEU A 107 14.24 -12.03 14.36
C LEU A 107 14.69 -13.44 14.77
N ASN A 108 14.60 -14.43 13.89
CA ASN A 108 14.89 -15.83 14.23
C ASN A 108 15.98 -16.48 13.37
N ARG A 109 16.29 -15.92 12.20
CA ARG A 109 17.35 -16.38 11.30
C ARG A 109 17.84 -15.23 10.42
N ALA A 110 19.02 -15.37 9.85
CA ALA A 110 19.53 -14.43 8.87
C ALA A 110 18.66 -14.43 7.60
N VAL A 111 18.58 -13.28 6.95
CA VAL A 111 18.06 -13.16 5.58
C VAL A 111 19.17 -13.54 4.63
N GLU A 112 18.93 -14.56 3.82
CA GLU A 112 19.76 -14.95 2.68
C GLU A 112 18.98 -14.68 1.41
N GLY A 113 19.59 -13.95 0.48
CA GLY A 113 18.89 -13.52 -0.71
C GLY A 113 19.80 -13.05 -1.83
N GLU A 114 19.15 -12.56 -2.85
CA GLU A 114 19.80 -11.88 -3.97
C GLU A 114 19.13 -10.53 -4.17
N LEU A 115 19.97 -9.50 -4.29
CA LEU A 115 19.52 -8.15 -4.57
C LEU A 115 19.49 -7.93 -6.08
N PHE A 116 18.43 -7.28 -6.54
CA PHE A 116 18.27 -6.83 -7.91
C PHE A 116 18.06 -5.33 -7.90
N GLY A 117 18.62 -4.63 -8.87
CA GLY A 117 18.39 -3.21 -9.10
C GLY A 117 17.84 -2.96 -10.49
N ILE A 118 17.30 -1.78 -10.72
CA ILE A 118 16.82 -1.37 -12.05
C ILE A 118 17.96 -0.69 -12.81
N ASP A 119 18.16 -1.10 -14.05
CA ASP A 119 19.07 -0.48 -15.02
C ASP A 119 18.32 -0.30 -16.35
N GLY A 120 18.11 0.96 -16.74
CA GLY A 120 17.16 1.32 -17.79
C GLY A 120 15.74 0.79 -17.49
N ASP A 121 15.25 -0.11 -18.33
CA ASP A 121 13.94 -0.76 -18.25
C ASP A 121 13.99 -2.20 -17.70
N ARG A 122 15.17 -2.67 -17.26
CA ARG A 122 15.38 -4.06 -16.83
C ARG A 122 15.84 -4.18 -15.39
N ALA A 123 15.45 -5.28 -14.74
CA ALA A 123 16.07 -5.68 -13.48
C ALA A 123 17.38 -6.44 -13.75
N VAL A 124 18.43 -6.06 -13.02
CA VAL A 124 19.76 -6.65 -13.07
C VAL A 124 20.16 -7.11 -11.68
N ARG A 125 20.70 -8.33 -11.58
CA ARG A 125 21.23 -8.88 -10.33
C ARG A 125 22.43 -8.05 -9.85
N ARG A 126 22.38 -7.55 -8.63
CA ARG A 126 23.46 -6.77 -7.98
C ARG A 126 24.41 -7.63 -7.16
N GLY A 127 23.91 -8.70 -6.57
CA GLY A 127 24.74 -9.63 -5.80
C GLY A 127 23.95 -10.38 -4.73
N PRO A 128 24.61 -11.29 -4.01
CA PRO A 128 24.02 -11.91 -2.82
C PRO A 128 23.86 -10.87 -1.71
N ILE A 129 22.90 -11.11 -0.82
CA ILE A 129 22.74 -10.35 0.41
C ILE A 129 22.63 -11.30 1.60
N HIS A 130 23.31 -10.90 2.67
CA HIS A 130 23.24 -11.56 3.97
C HIS A 130 22.92 -10.49 5.03
N ALA A 131 21.80 -10.66 5.73
CA ALA A 131 21.41 -9.80 6.84
C ALA A 131 21.28 -10.66 8.12
N PRO A 132 22.22 -10.56 9.07
CA PRO A 132 22.19 -11.32 10.32
C PRO A 132 20.91 -11.11 11.13
N VAL A 133 20.66 -12.02 12.07
CA VAL A 133 19.60 -11.81 13.07
C VAL A 133 19.86 -10.52 13.84
N GLY A 134 18.85 -9.68 13.93
CA GLY A 134 18.92 -8.40 14.63
C GLY A 134 19.57 -7.26 13.84
N SER A 135 20.10 -7.48 12.63
CA SER A 135 20.49 -6.34 11.77
C SER A 135 19.25 -5.64 11.22
N VAL A 136 19.35 -4.34 10.92
CA VAL A 136 18.33 -3.62 10.15
C VAL A 136 18.76 -3.60 8.69
N LEU A 137 17.98 -4.25 7.84
CA LEU A 137 18.10 -4.21 6.38
C LEU A 137 17.18 -3.11 5.86
N GLU A 138 17.74 -2.17 5.13
CA GLU A 138 17.04 -1.05 4.49
C GLU A 138 17.04 -1.28 2.98
N LEU A 139 15.86 -1.20 2.34
CA LEU A 139 15.66 -1.45 0.92
C LEU A 139 14.76 -0.37 0.31
N ASP A 140 15.29 0.34 -0.69
CA ASP A 140 14.48 1.20 -1.53
C ASP A 140 13.79 0.36 -2.62
N GLU A 141 12.62 -0.21 -2.30
CA GLU A 141 11.87 -1.09 -3.22
C GLU A 141 11.24 -0.37 -4.42
N ARG A 142 11.57 0.93 -4.63
CA ARG A 142 11.34 1.66 -5.89
C ARG A 142 12.43 1.36 -6.93
N ARG A 143 13.64 1.04 -6.46
CA ARG A 143 14.86 0.88 -7.26
C ARG A 143 15.48 -0.50 -7.14
N GLU A 144 15.19 -1.18 -6.04
CA GLU A 144 15.77 -2.47 -5.69
C GLU A 144 14.70 -3.50 -5.34
N ALA A 145 15.02 -4.78 -5.47
CA ALA A 145 14.16 -5.86 -5.01
C ALA A 145 14.99 -6.98 -4.41
N LEU A 146 14.48 -7.54 -3.32
CA LEU A 146 15.07 -8.70 -2.66
C LEU A 146 14.35 -9.97 -3.11
N ARG A 147 15.12 -10.93 -3.64
CA ARG A 147 14.67 -12.31 -3.80
C ARG A 147 15.24 -13.16 -2.66
N LEU A 148 14.36 -13.69 -1.82
CA LEU A 148 14.76 -14.64 -0.78
C LEU A 148 15.17 -15.97 -1.41
N LEU A 149 16.26 -16.56 -0.89
CA LEU A 149 16.65 -17.91 -1.25
C LEU A 149 15.79 -18.94 -0.49
N PRO A 150 15.59 -20.16 -1.05
CA PRO A 150 15.00 -21.25 -0.30
C PRO A 150 15.75 -21.51 1.02
N GLY A 151 15.01 -21.81 2.09
CA GLY A 151 15.59 -22.00 3.41
C GLY A 151 14.94 -23.16 4.15
N ALA A 152 15.62 -23.65 5.19
CA ALA A 152 15.18 -24.84 5.95
C ALA A 152 13.97 -24.60 6.88
N GLY A 153 13.36 -23.41 6.89
CA GLY A 153 12.23 -23.10 7.78
C GLY A 153 11.76 -21.64 7.70
N PRO A 154 10.78 -21.26 8.53
CA PRO A 154 10.14 -19.95 8.47
C PRO A 154 11.09 -18.83 8.89
N LEU A 155 11.10 -17.75 8.11
CA LEU A 155 11.79 -16.49 8.41
C LEU A 155 10.80 -15.55 9.10
N MET A 156 11.13 -15.14 10.33
CA MET A 156 10.40 -14.13 11.07
C MET A 156 11.16 -12.80 11.02
N MET A 157 10.45 -11.72 10.70
CA MET A 157 11.01 -10.38 10.64
C MET A 157 10.04 -9.35 11.22
N LEU A 158 10.57 -8.33 11.88
CA LEU A 158 9.83 -7.08 12.09
C LEU A 158 10.06 -6.21 10.85
N ARG A 159 9.00 -5.76 10.20
CA ARG A 159 9.07 -5.04 8.93
C ARG A 159 8.23 -3.79 8.98
N ALA A 160 8.84 -2.66 8.61
CA ALA A 160 8.14 -1.46 8.21
C ALA A 160 8.20 -1.28 6.69
N GLN A 161 7.13 -0.79 6.10
CA GLN A 161 7.09 -0.33 4.72
C GLN A 161 6.49 1.07 4.70
N VAL A 162 7.21 2.01 4.07
CA VAL A 162 6.85 3.42 3.95
C VAL A 162 6.70 3.76 2.48
N ALA A 163 5.50 4.09 2.05
CA ALA A 163 5.27 4.59 0.69
C ALA A 163 5.79 6.04 0.55
N PRO A 164 6.23 6.44 -0.66
CA PRO A 164 6.36 7.85 -0.98
C PRO A 164 5.00 8.57 -0.93
N PRO A 165 4.97 9.92 -0.83
CA PRO A 165 3.73 10.67 -1.02
C PRO A 165 3.11 10.41 -2.40
N GLY A 166 1.78 10.30 -2.45
CA GLY A 166 1.02 10.05 -3.68
C GLY A 166 0.96 8.57 -4.10
N PRO A 167 0.57 8.30 -5.36
CA PRO A 167 0.38 6.94 -5.85
C PRO A 167 1.68 6.11 -5.83
N VAL A 168 1.57 4.88 -5.31
CA VAL A 168 2.66 3.92 -5.27
C VAL A 168 2.73 3.14 -6.57
N LEU A 169 3.85 3.23 -7.29
CA LEU A 169 4.11 2.42 -8.47
C LEU A 169 4.82 1.12 -8.08
N SER A 170 4.13 0.01 -8.21
CA SER A 170 4.70 -1.33 -8.10
C SER A 170 5.03 -1.92 -9.49
N ARG A 171 6.08 -2.74 -9.55
CA ARG A 171 6.52 -3.44 -10.75
C ARG A 171 6.70 -4.92 -10.46
N LEU A 172 6.14 -5.76 -11.31
CA LEU A 172 6.39 -7.20 -11.32
C LEU A 172 7.30 -7.51 -12.50
N ILE A 173 8.49 -8.02 -12.20
CA ILE A 173 9.55 -8.26 -13.19
C ILE A 173 9.86 -9.74 -13.26
N ASP A 174 10.01 -10.25 -14.47
CA ASP A 174 10.46 -11.62 -14.73
C ASP A 174 11.96 -11.74 -14.49
N VAL A 175 12.39 -12.69 -13.66
CA VAL A 175 13.81 -12.78 -13.28
C VAL A 175 14.69 -13.19 -14.46
N ALA A 176 14.23 -14.11 -15.30
CA ALA A 176 15.04 -14.69 -16.37
C ALA A 176 15.37 -13.65 -17.46
N SER A 177 14.36 -12.86 -17.85
CA SER A 177 14.48 -11.83 -18.89
C SER A 177 14.84 -10.45 -18.32
N GLY A 178 14.59 -10.21 -17.03
CA GLY A 178 14.68 -8.89 -16.41
C GLY A 178 13.58 -7.92 -16.85
N GLN A 179 12.61 -8.37 -17.66
CA GLN A 179 11.59 -7.51 -18.29
C GLN A 179 10.38 -7.30 -17.38
N VAL A 180 9.83 -6.08 -17.43
CA VAL A 180 8.59 -5.74 -16.71
C VAL A 180 7.42 -6.53 -17.30
N ARG A 181 6.76 -7.33 -16.46
CA ARG A 181 5.57 -8.11 -16.82
C ARG A 181 4.29 -7.38 -16.48
N ALA A 182 4.29 -6.63 -15.39
CA ALA A 182 3.15 -5.85 -14.96
C ALA A 182 3.58 -4.59 -14.21
N LEU A 183 2.82 -3.53 -14.42
CA LEU A 183 2.86 -2.30 -13.64
C LEU A 183 1.52 -2.14 -12.95
N ALA A 184 1.55 -1.75 -11.68
CA ALA A 184 0.35 -1.35 -10.98
C ALA A 184 0.62 -0.06 -10.18
N GLN A 185 -0.28 0.90 -10.31
CA GLN A 185 -0.31 2.09 -9.49
C GLN A 185 -1.42 1.94 -8.46
N ALA A 186 -1.07 2.12 -7.19
CA ALA A 186 -2.01 2.01 -6.10
C ALA A 186 -2.01 3.31 -5.30
N ASP A 187 -3.20 3.86 -5.10
CA ASP A 187 -3.46 4.90 -4.12
C ASP A 187 -4.57 4.36 -3.21
N GLU A 188 -4.16 3.87 -2.02
CA GLU A 188 -5.06 3.20 -1.07
C GLU A 188 -6.08 4.19 -0.48
N GLY A 189 -5.73 5.48 -0.40
CA GLY A 189 -6.64 6.53 0.06
C GLY A 189 -7.75 6.78 -0.92
N HIS A 190 -7.42 7.02 -2.18
CA HIS A 190 -8.42 7.20 -3.22
C HIS A 190 -9.26 5.94 -3.47
N ALA A 191 -8.68 4.74 -3.33
CA ALA A 191 -9.46 3.51 -3.38
C ALA A 191 -10.50 3.44 -2.25
N ARG A 192 -10.12 3.83 -1.02
CA ARG A 192 -11.06 3.90 0.11
C ARG A 192 -12.12 4.98 -0.09
N THR A 193 -11.73 6.16 -0.57
CA THR A 193 -12.67 7.25 -0.91
C THR A 193 -13.68 6.75 -1.93
N LEU A 194 -13.25 6.11 -3.01
CA LEU A 194 -14.15 5.56 -4.02
C LEU A 194 -15.13 4.52 -3.43
N MET A 195 -14.66 3.63 -2.54
CA MET A 195 -15.55 2.68 -1.85
C MET A 195 -16.63 3.38 -1.01
N LEU A 196 -16.26 4.45 -0.28
CA LEU A 196 -17.20 5.23 0.52
C LEU A 196 -18.19 6.01 -0.35
N LEU A 197 -17.73 6.59 -1.47
CA LEU A 197 -18.60 7.25 -2.44
C LEU A 197 -19.59 6.26 -3.06
N SER A 198 -19.15 5.06 -3.42
CA SER A 198 -20.05 4.00 -3.89
C SER A 198 -21.10 3.64 -2.84
N LEU A 199 -20.74 3.59 -1.56
CA LEU A 199 -21.72 3.37 -0.48
C LEU A 199 -22.74 4.51 -0.40
N LEU A 200 -22.29 5.77 -0.43
CA LEU A 200 -23.17 6.94 -0.40
C LEU A 200 -24.11 6.98 -1.60
N ARG A 201 -23.61 6.62 -2.79
CA ARG A 201 -24.42 6.46 -4.00
C ARG A 201 -25.49 5.38 -3.81
N LEU A 202 -25.11 4.20 -3.34
CA LEU A 202 -26.04 3.09 -3.11
C LEU A 202 -27.13 3.45 -2.09
N GLN A 203 -26.84 4.34 -1.15
CA GLN A 203 -27.80 4.87 -0.18
C GLN A 203 -28.61 6.07 -0.71
N GLY A 204 -28.36 6.55 -1.93
CA GLY A 204 -29.06 7.69 -2.53
C GLY A 204 -28.77 9.03 -1.85
N ARG A 205 -27.62 9.18 -1.19
CA ARG A 205 -27.25 10.37 -0.39
C ARG A 205 -26.82 11.55 -1.27
N ARG A 206 -27.79 12.18 -1.96
CA ARG A 206 -27.55 13.36 -2.81
C ARG A 206 -27.05 14.58 -2.02
N ASP A 207 -27.36 14.65 -0.74
CA ASP A 207 -26.81 15.64 0.20
C ASP A 207 -25.29 15.54 0.38
N ALA A 208 -24.67 14.44 -0.05
CA ALA A 208 -23.22 14.24 -0.05
C ALA A 208 -22.52 14.63 -1.37
N ALA A 209 -23.20 15.31 -2.30
CA ALA A 209 -22.66 15.68 -3.62
C ALA A 209 -21.29 16.38 -3.55
N THR A 210 -21.06 17.23 -2.55
CA THR A 210 -19.78 17.93 -2.33
C THR A 210 -18.62 16.97 -2.07
N CYS A 211 -18.86 15.80 -1.49
CA CYS A 211 -17.84 14.77 -1.29
C CYS A 211 -17.41 14.14 -2.62
N PHE A 212 -18.33 13.99 -3.57
CA PHE A 212 -18.02 13.47 -4.91
C PHE A 212 -17.20 14.49 -5.70
N ASP A 213 -17.59 15.76 -5.65
CA ASP A 213 -16.90 16.84 -6.33
C ASP A 213 -15.45 16.99 -5.84
N ALA A 214 -15.25 17.02 -4.52
CA ALA A 214 -13.92 17.06 -3.92
C ALA A 214 -13.04 15.86 -4.34
N ALA A 215 -13.63 14.68 -4.52
CA ALA A 215 -12.89 13.48 -4.91
C ALA A 215 -12.52 13.44 -6.41
N LEU A 216 -13.00 14.37 -7.23
CA LEU A 216 -12.59 14.50 -8.64
C LEU A 216 -11.15 14.99 -8.79
N ASP A 217 -10.52 15.51 -7.73
CA ASP A 217 -9.10 15.88 -7.69
C ASP A 217 -8.16 14.66 -7.50
N ALA A 218 -8.65 13.44 -7.74
CA ALA A 218 -7.84 12.24 -7.59
C ALA A 218 -6.58 12.27 -8.50
N PRO A 219 -5.40 11.85 -8.01
CA PRO A 219 -4.15 11.96 -8.76
C PRO A 219 -4.13 11.03 -9.98
N LEU A 220 -4.75 9.85 -9.87
CA LEU A 220 -4.77 8.86 -10.96
C LEU A 220 -5.96 9.10 -11.91
N PRO A 221 -5.73 9.15 -13.24
CA PRO A 221 -6.80 9.36 -14.23
C PRO A 221 -7.96 8.36 -14.11
N ALA A 222 -7.63 7.08 -13.90
CA ALA A 222 -8.62 6.03 -13.73
C ALA A 222 -9.51 6.24 -12.49
N GLN A 223 -8.97 6.84 -11.43
CA GLN A 223 -9.72 7.15 -10.21
C GLN A 223 -10.63 8.36 -10.41
N ARG A 224 -10.15 9.45 -11.04
CA ARG A 224 -11.02 10.60 -11.38
C ARG A 224 -12.22 10.15 -12.21
N TRP A 225 -11.97 9.33 -13.23
CA TRP A 225 -13.06 8.78 -14.04
C TRP A 225 -13.98 7.86 -13.24
N ALA A 226 -13.46 7.05 -12.33
CA ALA A 226 -14.30 6.21 -11.47
C ALA A 226 -15.20 7.05 -10.55
N VAL A 227 -14.66 8.10 -9.92
CA VAL A 227 -15.45 9.04 -9.10
C VAL A 227 -16.54 9.70 -9.93
N MET A 228 -16.22 10.18 -11.14
CA MET A 228 -17.21 10.78 -12.03
C MET A 228 -18.37 9.83 -12.36
N ARG A 229 -18.10 8.55 -12.58
CA ARG A 229 -19.17 7.56 -12.81
C ARG A 229 -20.06 7.38 -11.58
N GLU A 230 -19.47 7.33 -10.38
CA GLU A 230 -20.27 7.25 -9.15
C GLU A 230 -21.10 8.52 -8.94
N TYR A 231 -20.56 9.69 -9.29
CA TYR A 231 -21.27 10.97 -9.16
C TYR A 231 -22.45 11.06 -10.13
N LEU A 232 -22.22 10.77 -11.41
CA LEU A 232 -23.28 10.72 -12.44
C LEU A 232 -24.40 9.74 -12.05
N ALA A 233 -24.05 8.61 -11.45
CA ALA A 233 -25.03 7.61 -11.04
C ALA A 233 -25.78 7.98 -9.74
N LEU A 234 -25.28 8.93 -8.93
CA LEU A 234 -25.99 9.48 -7.77
C LEU A 234 -26.93 10.62 -8.19
N ASP A 235 -26.38 11.60 -8.90
CA ASP A 235 -27.04 12.83 -9.30
C ASP A 235 -26.45 13.36 -10.61
N THR A 236 -27.02 12.93 -11.74
CA THR A 236 -26.60 13.37 -13.06
C THR A 236 -26.62 14.88 -13.19
N ALA A 237 -27.65 15.56 -12.67
CA ALA A 237 -27.82 16.99 -12.85
C ALA A 237 -26.70 17.79 -12.16
N ALA A 238 -26.36 17.42 -10.93
CA ALA A 238 -25.25 18.03 -10.19
C ALA A 238 -23.88 17.71 -10.82
N ALA A 239 -23.72 16.53 -11.42
CA ALA A 239 -22.47 16.09 -12.03
C ALA A 239 -22.21 16.67 -13.44
N LEU A 240 -23.19 17.29 -14.10
CA LEU A 240 -23.03 17.81 -15.47
C LEU A 240 -21.93 18.88 -15.59
N ALA A 241 -21.89 19.85 -14.68
CA ALA A 241 -20.89 20.91 -14.72
C ALA A 241 -19.46 20.36 -14.49
N PRO A 242 -19.20 19.55 -13.44
CA PRO A 242 -17.91 18.88 -13.28
C PRO A 242 -17.53 17.97 -14.47
N LEU A 243 -18.49 17.28 -15.09
CA LEU A 243 -18.25 16.46 -16.29
C LEU A 243 -17.82 17.31 -17.49
N ALA A 244 -18.45 18.47 -17.69
CA ALA A 244 -18.06 19.44 -18.72
C ALA A 244 -16.66 20.02 -18.48
N ASP A 245 -16.30 20.28 -17.22
CA ASP A 245 -14.96 20.71 -16.85
C ASP A 245 -13.92 19.64 -17.15
N MET A 246 -14.19 18.40 -16.76
CA MET A 246 -13.35 17.24 -17.05
C MET A 246 -13.15 17.04 -18.57
N ALA A 247 -14.22 17.17 -19.37
CA ALA A 247 -14.15 17.08 -20.83
C ALA A 247 -13.26 18.16 -21.48
N ARG A 248 -13.19 19.34 -20.87
CA ARG A 248 -12.42 20.47 -21.38
C ARG A 248 -10.96 20.41 -20.96
N ALA A 249 -10.71 20.13 -19.68
CA ALA A 249 -9.46 20.48 -19.01
C ALA A 249 -8.83 19.37 -18.17
N ASP A 250 -9.38 18.15 -18.10
CA ASP A 250 -8.69 17.06 -17.38
C ASP A 250 -7.27 16.88 -17.95
N PRO A 251 -6.21 16.71 -17.13
CA PRO A 251 -4.85 16.52 -17.64
C PRO A 251 -4.71 15.32 -18.58
N ASP A 252 -5.50 14.27 -18.36
CA ASP A 252 -5.43 13.02 -19.11
C ASP A 252 -6.32 13.03 -20.36
N ALA A 253 -5.73 12.76 -21.52
CA ALA A 253 -6.42 12.81 -22.79
C ALA A 253 -7.55 11.77 -22.93
N GLN A 254 -7.39 10.59 -22.31
CA GLN A 254 -8.39 9.54 -22.34
C GLN A 254 -9.57 9.90 -21.44
N VAL A 255 -9.33 10.49 -20.27
CA VAL A 255 -10.39 11.00 -19.39
C VAL A 255 -11.18 12.11 -20.08
N ARG A 256 -10.51 13.07 -20.73
CA ARG A 256 -11.20 14.10 -21.55
C ARG A 256 -12.09 13.49 -22.62
N ALA A 257 -11.60 12.48 -23.33
CA ALA A 257 -12.36 11.80 -24.39
C ALA A 257 -13.60 11.07 -23.83
N LEU A 258 -13.44 10.34 -22.71
CA LEU A 258 -14.54 9.65 -22.03
C LEU A 258 -15.61 10.63 -21.52
N ALA A 259 -15.19 11.76 -20.96
CA ALA A 259 -16.10 12.80 -20.49
C ALA A 259 -16.90 13.42 -21.66
N ARG A 260 -16.25 13.75 -22.78
CA ARG A 260 -16.93 14.25 -23.99
C ARG A 260 -17.94 13.24 -24.55
N GLN A 261 -17.53 11.97 -24.64
CA GLN A 261 -18.41 10.91 -25.11
C GLN A 261 -19.63 10.74 -24.21
N THR A 262 -19.46 10.91 -22.91
CA THR A 262 -20.54 10.78 -21.93
C THR A 262 -21.50 11.96 -22.00
N LEU A 263 -20.99 13.20 -22.14
CA LEU A 263 -21.82 14.39 -22.38
C LEU A 263 -22.70 14.22 -23.61
N ALA A 264 -22.11 13.80 -24.74
CA ALA A 264 -22.84 13.59 -25.98
C ALA A 264 -23.96 12.52 -25.87
N ARG A 265 -23.87 11.60 -24.89
CA ARG A 265 -24.92 10.60 -24.62
C ARG A 265 -25.99 11.10 -23.66
N LEU A 266 -25.70 12.14 -22.88
CA LEU A 266 -26.62 12.74 -21.92
C LEU A 266 -27.42 13.90 -22.53
N GLU A 267 -26.93 14.46 -23.64
CA GLU A 267 -27.70 15.40 -24.45
C GLU A 267 -28.97 14.71 -24.97
N PRO A 268 -30.17 15.24 -24.69
CA PRO A 268 -31.39 14.68 -25.23
C PRO A 268 -31.38 14.80 -26.76
N GLU A 269 -31.78 13.74 -27.48
CA GLU A 269 -32.13 13.90 -28.89
C GLU A 269 -33.20 14.98 -29.02
N PRO A 270 -33.10 15.90 -29.99
CA PRO A 270 -34.15 16.88 -30.22
C PRO A 270 -35.45 16.13 -30.50
N CYS A 271 -36.43 16.30 -29.61
CA CYS A 271 -37.77 15.76 -29.78
C CYS A 271 -38.30 16.28 -31.13
N PRO A 272 -38.65 15.42 -32.10
CA PRO A 272 -39.31 15.88 -33.31
C PRO A 272 -40.62 16.56 -32.91
N ALA A 273 -40.81 17.77 -33.42
CA ALA A 273 -41.99 18.61 -33.19
C ALA A 273 -43.26 18.04 -33.83
#